data_AF-A0A3D5YVV9-F1
#
_entry.id   AF-A0A3D5YVV9-F1
#
_cell.length_a   1.000
_cell.length_b   1.000
_cell.length_c   1.000
_cell.angle_alpha   90.00
_cell.angle_beta   90.00
_cell.angle_gamma   90.00
#
_symmetry.space_group_name_H-M   'P 1'
#
loop_
_entity.id
_entity.type
_entity.pdbx_description
1 polymer ?
#
loop_
_entity_poly.entity_id
_entity_poly.type
_entity_poly.pdbx_seq_one_letter_code
_entity_poly.pdbx_strand_id
1 'polypeptide(L)'
;PPYDGQLRQNVYAHMGSGANMVEYWHWHSIHYGQETYWKGVLSHDLQPNRAYAEYSKVAHELQKFGKKLVNLKITNKVAILFSHDANAALNIMPFKNGKQDMWGGTSNAYRNELVGQFHKVLFRNNVGVDFIFPENAKFENYDLVIIPALYIASDDVLNKISKYVENGGHVIMQFKSGFCDENSMVRPMLAPGPLRKACGFYYQEFSNIRELTLKDNPFKVEEKANKAYDWAEYLIPETAKPLAWYDHQYFGKYPAITINNFGKGTLLYQGCAVSDEIQEKLILQEMDRAGIKTVDQNLHWPLVTKSGVNDAGKKVHYYYNYSSQKASLAYPHKAGTELVAGKAVASGASMEIGPWDVLIVEEN
;
A
#
# COMPACT_ATOMS: atom_id res chain seq x y z
N PRO A 1 -10.31 17.93 -16.27
CA PRO A 1 -8.87 18.25 -16.44
C PRO A 1 -8.23 18.46 -15.06
N PRO A 2 -6.94 18.19 -14.87
CA PRO A 2 -6.24 18.46 -13.60
C PRO A 2 -6.36 19.94 -13.22
N TYR A 3 -6.39 20.22 -11.92
CA TYR A 3 -6.38 21.59 -11.37
C TYR A 3 -4.96 22.18 -11.38
N ASP A 4 -4.85 23.48 -11.11
CA ASP A 4 -3.55 24.16 -10.97
C ASP A 4 -2.70 23.47 -9.89
N GLY A 5 -1.44 23.17 -10.24
CA GLY A 5 -0.47 22.50 -9.37
C GLY A 5 -0.46 20.98 -9.51
N GLN A 6 -1.57 20.35 -9.91
CA GLN A 6 -1.66 18.90 -9.99
C GLN A 6 -0.77 18.28 -11.07
N LEU A 7 -0.57 18.96 -12.21
CA LEU A 7 0.33 18.45 -13.25
C LEU A 7 1.77 18.49 -12.76
N ARG A 8 2.14 19.58 -12.08
CA ARG A 8 3.46 19.71 -11.45
C ARG A 8 3.69 18.68 -10.37
N GLN A 9 2.75 18.54 -9.45
CA GLN A 9 2.83 17.59 -8.34
C GLN A 9 2.94 16.15 -8.85
N ASN A 10 2.24 15.78 -9.92
CA ASN A 10 2.32 14.46 -10.52
C ASN A 10 3.74 14.12 -11.03
N VAL A 11 4.43 15.06 -11.68
CA VAL A 11 5.82 14.84 -12.12
C VAL A 11 6.72 14.48 -10.94
N TYR A 12 6.65 15.28 -9.87
CA TYR A 12 7.45 15.03 -8.68
C TYR A 12 6.97 13.82 -7.86
N ALA A 13 5.71 13.40 -7.98
CA ALA A 13 5.22 12.15 -7.40
C ALA A 13 5.83 10.93 -8.09
N HIS A 14 6.00 10.97 -9.42
CA HIS A 14 6.76 9.95 -10.16
C HIS A 14 8.24 9.95 -9.77
N MET A 15 8.90 11.12 -9.78
CA MET A 15 10.32 11.21 -9.44
C MET A 15 10.61 10.82 -7.98
N GLY A 16 9.78 11.24 -7.03
CA GLY A 16 9.87 10.82 -5.63
C GLY A 16 9.58 9.33 -5.40
N SER A 17 9.07 8.63 -6.41
CA SER A 17 8.94 7.16 -6.44
C SER A 17 10.08 6.47 -7.21
N GLY A 18 11.12 7.20 -7.60
CA GLY A 18 12.30 6.67 -8.29
C GLY A 18 12.28 6.79 -9.82
N ALA A 19 11.31 7.49 -10.43
CA ALA A 19 11.30 7.68 -11.87
C ALA A 19 12.47 8.57 -12.35
N ASN A 20 13.23 8.08 -13.32
CA ASN A 20 14.28 8.85 -14.01
C ASN A 20 13.75 9.66 -15.20
N MET A 21 12.51 9.40 -15.61
CA MET A 21 11.87 10.04 -16.74
C MET A 21 10.36 10.05 -16.54
N VAL A 22 9.73 11.16 -16.91
CA VAL A 22 8.26 11.31 -16.92
C VAL A 22 7.89 11.78 -18.32
N GLU A 23 7.20 10.93 -19.07
CA GLU A 23 6.70 11.23 -20.40
C GLU A 23 5.19 11.36 -20.39
N TYR A 24 4.67 12.28 -21.20
CA TYR A 24 3.25 12.45 -21.38
C TYR A 24 2.81 11.72 -22.63
N TRP A 25 1.78 10.90 -22.48
CA TRP A 25 0.99 10.42 -23.59
C TRP A 25 -0.15 11.44 -23.82
N HIS A 26 -0.11 12.29 -24.84
CA HIS A 26 0.95 12.53 -25.83
C HIS A 26 1.25 14.04 -25.98
N TRP A 27 1.97 14.46 -27.02
CA TRP A 27 2.34 15.88 -27.21
C TRP A 27 1.15 16.80 -27.54
N HIS A 28 0.22 16.38 -28.40
CA HIS A 28 -0.93 17.20 -28.81
C HIS A 28 -2.24 16.45 -28.57
N SER A 29 -3.36 16.85 -29.16
CA SER A 29 -4.61 16.07 -29.12
C SER A 29 -4.96 15.68 -30.56
N ILE A 30 -5.15 14.40 -30.82
CA ILE A 30 -5.45 13.91 -32.18
C ILE A 30 -6.80 14.44 -32.68
N HIS A 31 -6.91 14.79 -33.96
CA HIS A 31 -8.14 15.34 -34.55
C HIS A 31 -9.17 14.29 -34.99
N TYR A 32 -8.82 13.01 -34.93
CA TYR A 32 -9.66 11.89 -35.35
C TYR A 32 -9.26 10.60 -34.65
N GLY A 33 -10.19 9.66 -34.53
CA GLY A 33 -9.97 8.32 -33.98
C GLY A 33 -10.48 8.17 -32.54
N GLN A 34 -10.22 6.99 -31.96
CA GLN A 34 -10.81 6.60 -30.67
C GLN A 34 -10.37 7.49 -29.50
N GLU A 35 -9.16 8.03 -29.56
CA GLU A 35 -8.54 8.78 -28.46
C GLU A 35 -8.60 10.30 -28.65
N THR A 36 -9.49 10.79 -29.51
CA THR A 36 -9.70 12.24 -29.78
C THR A 36 -9.86 13.06 -28.48
N TYR A 37 -10.48 12.49 -27.44
CA TYR A 37 -10.66 13.17 -26.16
C TYR A 37 -9.60 12.83 -25.10
N TRP A 38 -8.69 11.91 -25.38
CA TRP A 38 -7.52 11.67 -24.54
C TRP A 38 -6.42 12.66 -24.93
N LYS A 39 -6.56 13.88 -24.42
CA LYS A 39 -5.74 15.03 -24.77
C LYS A 39 -4.31 14.91 -24.23
N GLY A 40 -3.35 15.38 -25.03
CA GLY A 40 -1.97 15.60 -24.63
C GLY A 40 -1.68 16.99 -24.06
N VAL A 41 -0.40 17.41 -24.17
CA VAL A 41 0.11 18.72 -23.70
C VAL A 41 -0.58 19.89 -24.41
N LEU A 42 -0.70 19.80 -25.74
CA LEU A 42 -1.42 20.77 -26.56
C LEU A 42 -2.86 20.33 -26.84
N SER A 43 -3.75 21.30 -26.95
CA SER A 43 -5.14 21.07 -27.37
C SER A 43 -5.24 20.87 -28.88
N HIS A 44 -6.45 20.64 -29.40
CA HIS A 44 -6.70 20.43 -30.84
C HIS A 44 -6.33 21.64 -31.71
N ASP A 45 -6.27 22.85 -31.15
CA ASP A 45 -5.82 24.07 -31.85
C ASP A 45 -4.28 24.18 -31.95
N LEU A 46 -3.56 23.24 -31.32
CA LEU A 46 -2.10 23.19 -31.22
C LEU A 46 -1.47 24.44 -30.58
N GLN A 47 -2.25 25.23 -29.82
CA GLN A 47 -1.75 26.43 -29.15
C GLN A 47 -1.31 26.15 -27.70
N PRO A 48 -0.33 26.93 -27.19
CA PRO A 48 -0.02 26.99 -25.76
C PRO A 48 -1.28 27.28 -24.93
N ASN A 49 -1.41 26.56 -23.81
CA ASN A 49 -2.56 26.65 -22.91
C ASN A 49 -2.11 26.51 -21.44
N ARG A 50 -3.07 26.50 -20.50
CA ARG A 50 -2.79 26.35 -19.05
C ARG A 50 -1.92 25.13 -18.72
N ALA A 51 -2.22 23.96 -19.31
CA ALA A 51 -1.46 22.74 -19.05
C ALA A 51 -0.04 22.84 -19.62
N TYR A 52 0.12 23.34 -20.85
CA TYR A 52 1.43 23.64 -21.43
C TYR A 52 2.26 24.56 -20.53
N ALA A 53 1.66 25.62 -19.97
CA ALA A 53 2.36 26.53 -19.07
C ALA A 53 2.82 25.84 -17.78
N GLU A 54 2.00 24.95 -17.22
CA GLU A 54 2.34 24.20 -16.00
C GLU A 54 3.47 23.17 -16.27
N TYR A 55 3.40 22.44 -17.38
CA TYR A 55 4.48 21.54 -17.80
C TYR A 55 5.77 22.30 -18.10
N SER A 56 5.67 23.46 -18.76
CA SER A 56 6.81 24.34 -19.01
C SER A 56 7.46 24.80 -17.72
N LYS A 57 6.69 25.19 -16.71
CA LYS A 57 7.21 25.55 -15.38
C LYS A 57 8.05 24.41 -14.78
N VAL A 58 7.52 23.19 -14.79
CA VAL A 58 8.23 22.02 -14.24
C VAL A 58 9.51 21.71 -15.02
N ALA A 59 9.48 21.81 -16.35
CA ALA A 59 10.67 21.61 -17.17
C ALA A 59 11.81 22.57 -16.79
N HIS A 60 11.50 23.85 -16.54
CA HIS A 60 12.50 24.83 -16.09
C HIS A 60 13.01 24.56 -14.66
N GLU A 61 12.17 24.05 -13.77
CA GLU A 61 12.61 23.61 -12.44
C GLU A 61 13.58 22.41 -12.54
N LEU A 62 13.24 21.41 -13.37
CA LEU A 62 14.09 20.24 -13.60
C LEU A 62 15.42 20.61 -14.28
N GLN A 63 15.47 21.63 -15.13
CA GLN A 63 16.74 22.16 -15.65
C GLN A 63 17.66 22.70 -14.55
N LYS A 64 17.09 23.26 -13.47
CA LYS A 64 17.87 23.83 -12.35
C LYS A 64 18.39 22.77 -11.39
N PHE A 65 17.55 21.82 -10.99
CA PHE A 65 17.90 20.87 -9.91
C PHE A 65 17.55 19.41 -10.21
N GLY A 66 17.06 19.07 -11.41
CA GLY A 66 16.65 17.70 -11.76
C GLY A 66 17.78 16.66 -11.63
N LYS A 67 19.04 17.05 -11.85
CA LYS A 67 20.22 16.19 -11.62
C LYS A 67 20.36 15.70 -10.17
N LYS A 68 19.76 16.40 -9.21
CA LYS A 68 19.75 16.00 -7.79
C LYS A 68 18.68 14.95 -7.47
N LEU A 69 17.74 14.71 -8.40
CA LEU A 69 16.54 13.90 -8.20
C LEU A 69 16.56 12.57 -8.94
N VAL A 70 17.48 12.39 -9.89
CA VAL A 70 17.65 11.14 -10.65
C VAL A 70 18.34 10.06 -9.82
N ASN A 71 18.15 8.80 -10.23
CA ASN A 71 18.72 7.60 -9.63
C ASN A 71 18.47 7.50 -8.11
N LEU A 72 17.29 7.99 -7.69
CA LEU A 72 16.91 8.01 -6.28
C LEU A 72 16.87 6.58 -5.72
N LYS A 73 17.73 6.30 -4.75
CA LYS A 73 17.79 5.01 -4.05
C LYS A 73 16.81 5.03 -2.89
N ILE A 74 15.74 4.26 -3.02
CA ILE A 74 14.71 4.10 -2.00
C ILE A 74 14.94 2.78 -1.27
N THR A 75 14.80 2.78 0.04
CA THR A 75 14.93 1.58 0.88
C THR A 75 13.70 1.50 1.76
N ASN A 76 12.80 0.59 1.44
CA ASN A 76 11.58 0.36 2.18
C ASN A 76 11.77 -0.80 3.17
N LYS A 77 11.10 -0.72 4.32
CA LYS A 77 11.08 -1.78 5.33
C LYS A 77 9.85 -2.67 5.27
N VAL A 78 8.88 -2.27 4.45
CA VAL A 78 7.62 -2.97 4.25
C VAL A 78 7.53 -3.44 2.80
N ALA A 79 7.03 -4.65 2.59
CA ALA A 79 6.66 -5.14 1.26
C ALA A 79 5.21 -5.63 1.22
N ILE A 80 4.58 -5.53 0.05
CA ILE A 80 3.35 -6.25 -0.29
C ILE A 80 3.72 -7.36 -1.27
N LEU A 81 3.37 -8.60 -0.95
CA LEU A 81 3.51 -9.72 -1.87
C LEU A 81 2.33 -9.72 -2.85
N PHE A 82 2.62 -9.51 -4.13
CA PHE A 82 1.64 -9.58 -5.21
C PHE A 82 1.79 -10.90 -5.96
N SER A 83 0.75 -11.73 -5.99
CA SER A 83 0.72 -12.96 -6.77
C SER A 83 -0.18 -12.80 -8.00
N HIS A 84 0.39 -12.99 -9.18
CA HIS A 84 -0.37 -13.02 -10.43
C HIS A 84 -1.36 -14.20 -10.46
N ASP A 85 -0.93 -15.35 -9.95
CA ASP A 85 -1.77 -16.56 -9.91
C ASP A 85 -2.92 -16.42 -8.92
N ALA A 86 -2.68 -15.87 -7.72
CA ALA A 86 -3.76 -15.58 -6.78
C ALA A 86 -4.75 -14.56 -7.37
N ASN A 87 -4.23 -13.50 -8.02
CA ASN A 87 -5.08 -12.53 -8.71
C ASN A 87 -5.94 -13.18 -9.80
N ALA A 88 -5.36 -14.03 -10.65
CA ALA A 88 -6.10 -14.72 -11.71
C ALA A 88 -7.14 -15.69 -11.12
N ALA A 89 -6.72 -16.54 -10.18
CA ALA A 89 -7.56 -17.56 -9.58
C ALA A 89 -8.74 -16.96 -8.80
N LEU A 90 -8.55 -15.85 -8.09
CA LEU A 90 -9.63 -15.17 -7.36
C LEU A 90 -10.56 -14.36 -8.26
N ASN A 91 -10.16 -14.04 -9.49
CA ASN A 91 -11.08 -13.49 -10.49
C ASN A 91 -11.94 -14.57 -11.15
N ILE A 92 -11.49 -15.82 -11.15
CA ILE A 92 -12.24 -16.99 -11.63
C ILE A 92 -13.11 -17.58 -10.50
N MET A 93 -12.58 -17.63 -9.28
CA MET A 93 -13.21 -18.16 -8.07
C MET A 93 -13.33 -17.06 -7.01
N PRO A 94 -14.25 -16.09 -7.19
CA PRO A 94 -14.33 -14.92 -6.34
C PRO A 94 -14.75 -15.28 -4.91
N PHE A 95 -14.19 -14.56 -3.94
CA PHE A 95 -14.54 -14.65 -2.52
C PHE A 95 -15.70 -13.74 -2.12
N LYS A 96 -16.28 -13.03 -3.09
CA LYS A 96 -17.43 -12.15 -2.90
C LYS A 96 -18.31 -12.12 -4.14
N ASN A 97 -19.57 -11.73 -3.97
CA ASN A 97 -20.47 -11.51 -5.11
C ASN A 97 -20.10 -10.21 -5.82
N GLY A 98 -19.57 -10.30 -7.04
CA GLY A 98 -19.19 -9.14 -7.84
C GLY A 98 -20.39 -8.36 -8.39
N LYS A 99 -20.22 -7.04 -8.57
CA LYS A 99 -20.99 -6.28 -9.56
C LYS A 99 -20.20 -6.33 -10.86
N GLN A 100 -20.84 -6.74 -11.95
CA GLN A 100 -20.26 -6.63 -13.29
C GLN A 100 -20.16 -5.14 -13.63
N ASP A 101 -18.99 -4.66 -14.03
CA ASP A 101 -18.89 -3.27 -14.49
C ASP A 101 -19.52 -3.12 -15.90
N MET A 102 -19.77 -1.87 -16.29
CA MET A 102 -20.42 -1.52 -17.56
C MET A 102 -19.57 -1.90 -18.81
N TRP A 103 -18.34 -2.37 -18.60
CA TRP A 103 -17.39 -2.77 -19.63
C TRP A 103 -17.10 -4.28 -19.62
N GLY A 104 -17.91 -5.05 -18.88
CA GLY A 104 -17.81 -6.52 -18.84
C GLY A 104 -16.64 -7.05 -18.01
N GLY A 105 -15.90 -6.18 -17.31
CA GLY A 105 -14.88 -6.57 -16.35
C GLY A 105 -15.53 -7.10 -15.07
N THR A 106 -15.08 -8.27 -14.60
CA THR A 106 -15.25 -8.62 -13.19
C THR A 106 -14.41 -7.62 -12.39
N SER A 107 -14.99 -6.98 -11.36
CA SER A 107 -14.22 -6.11 -10.48
C SER A 107 -13.05 -6.92 -9.93
N ASN A 108 -11.81 -6.58 -10.31
CA ASN A 108 -10.64 -7.33 -9.87
C ASN A 108 -10.45 -7.15 -8.36
N ALA A 109 -11.09 -8.02 -7.58
CA ALA A 109 -11.22 -7.88 -6.13
C ALA A 109 -9.87 -8.03 -5.43
N TYR A 110 -9.01 -8.92 -5.93
CA TYR A 110 -7.66 -9.09 -5.39
C TYR A 110 -6.83 -7.81 -5.55
N ARG A 111 -6.67 -7.31 -6.79
CA ARG A 111 -5.81 -6.16 -7.07
C ARG A 111 -6.39 -4.85 -6.56
N ASN A 112 -7.66 -4.58 -6.88
CA ASN A 112 -8.23 -3.26 -6.67
C ASN A 112 -8.74 -3.06 -5.23
N GLU A 113 -9.07 -4.14 -4.52
CA GLU A 113 -9.66 -4.06 -3.19
C GLU A 113 -8.70 -4.55 -2.12
N LEU A 114 -8.21 -5.79 -2.19
CA LEU A 114 -7.30 -6.30 -1.15
C LEU A 114 -5.93 -5.61 -1.20
N VAL A 115 -5.20 -5.75 -2.32
CA VAL A 115 -3.90 -5.08 -2.51
C VAL A 115 -4.07 -3.56 -2.48
N GLY A 116 -5.12 -3.06 -3.16
CA GLY A 116 -5.45 -1.64 -3.21
C GLY A 116 -5.70 -1.02 -1.83
N GLN A 117 -6.39 -1.73 -0.93
CA GLN A 117 -6.61 -1.27 0.44
C GLN A 117 -5.31 -1.18 1.24
N PHE A 118 -4.50 -2.24 1.25
CA PHE A 118 -3.22 -2.23 1.96
C PHE A 118 -2.33 -1.08 1.48
N HIS A 119 -2.16 -0.95 0.17
CA HIS A 119 -1.37 0.13 -0.42
C HIS A 119 -1.94 1.51 -0.06
N LYS A 120 -3.27 1.71 -0.16
CA LYS A 120 -3.94 2.97 0.20
C LYS A 120 -3.69 3.34 1.67
N VAL A 121 -3.81 2.38 2.60
CA VAL A 121 -3.61 2.62 4.03
C VAL A 121 -2.16 2.97 4.33
N LEU A 122 -1.20 2.22 3.78
CA LEU A 122 0.23 2.51 3.91
C LEU A 122 0.58 3.89 3.36
N PHE A 123 0.09 4.21 2.15
CA PHE A 123 0.32 5.49 1.50
C PHE A 123 -0.22 6.67 2.33
N ARG A 124 -1.43 6.55 2.89
CA ARG A 124 -2.03 7.59 3.75
C ARG A 124 -1.30 7.78 5.09
N ASN A 125 -0.51 6.79 5.49
CA ASN A 125 0.31 6.77 6.71
C ASN A 125 1.81 6.97 6.44
N ASN A 126 2.17 7.43 5.24
CA ASN A 126 3.57 7.72 4.87
C ASN A 126 4.52 6.54 5.00
N VAL A 127 4.02 5.33 4.74
CA VAL A 127 4.81 4.10 4.77
C VAL A 127 5.21 3.74 3.34
N GLY A 128 6.51 3.85 3.05
CA GLY A 128 7.07 3.38 1.78
C GLY A 128 7.01 1.85 1.69
N VAL A 129 6.66 1.34 0.51
CA VAL A 129 6.44 -0.09 0.28
C VAL A 129 7.01 -0.54 -1.05
N ASP A 130 7.59 -1.74 -1.06
CA ASP A 130 7.95 -2.45 -2.29
C ASP A 130 6.90 -3.51 -2.64
N PHE A 131 6.78 -3.83 -3.93
CA PHE A 131 6.06 -5.02 -4.36
C PHE A 131 7.06 -6.14 -4.62
N ILE A 132 6.81 -7.30 -3.99
CA ILE A 132 7.57 -8.54 -4.19
C ILE A 132 6.64 -9.62 -4.76
N PHE A 133 7.22 -10.66 -5.37
CA PHE A 133 6.46 -11.70 -6.05
C PHE A 133 6.85 -13.08 -5.50
N PRO A 134 5.91 -14.06 -5.41
CA PRO A 134 6.20 -15.40 -4.89
C PRO A 134 7.44 -16.07 -5.50
N GLU A 135 7.68 -15.86 -6.79
CA GLU A 135 8.72 -16.53 -7.58
C GLU A 135 10.13 -16.06 -7.22
N ASN A 136 10.27 -14.84 -6.67
CA ASN A 136 11.56 -14.22 -6.38
C ASN A 136 11.58 -13.46 -5.04
N ALA A 137 10.67 -13.79 -4.12
CA ALA A 137 10.54 -13.10 -2.84
C ALA A 137 11.80 -13.24 -1.98
N LYS A 138 12.47 -12.11 -1.75
CA LYS A 138 13.57 -11.93 -0.79
C LYS A 138 13.00 -11.35 0.51
N PHE A 139 12.24 -12.16 1.23
CA PHE A 139 11.52 -11.74 2.44
C PHE A 139 12.47 -11.12 3.48
N GLU A 140 13.68 -11.63 3.58
CA GLU A 140 14.73 -11.19 4.52
C GLU A 140 15.19 -9.73 4.37
N ASN A 141 14.85 -9.07 3.26
CA ASN A 141 15.15 -7.65 3.06
C ASN A 141 14.15 -6.72 3.77
N TYR A 142 13.04 -7.26 4.27
CA TYR A 142 11.93 -6.50 4.83
C TYR A 142 11.73 -6.88 6.29
N ASP A 143 11.30 -5.91 7.08
CA ASP A 143 10.97 -6.11 8.50
C ASP A 143 9.49 -6.51 8.65
N LEU A 144 8.63 -6.07 7.71
CA LEU A 144 7.22 -6.43 7.61
C LEU A 144 6.84 -6.81 6.17
N VAL A 145 6.14 -7.94 6.00
CA VAL A 145 5.60 -8.38 4.72
C VAL A 145 4.09 -8.59 4.82
N ILE A 146 3.35 -7.89 3.96
CA ILE A 146 1.89 -8.00 3.85
C ILE A 146 1.55 -8.95 2.70
N ILE A 147 0.69 -9.93 2.98
CA ILE A 147 0.32 -11.01 2.07
C ILE A 147 -1.20 -11.05 1.91
N PRO A 148 -1.76 -10.32 0.93
CA PRO A 148 -3.19 -10.35 0.63
C PRO A 148 -3.53 -11.69 -0.03
N ALA A 149 -4.50 -12.43 0.53
CA ALA A 149 -5.11 -13.65 0.02
C ALA A 149 -4.25 -14.47 -0.99
N LEU A 150 -3.13 -15.04 -0.52
CA LEU A 150 -2.20 -15.82 -1.34
C LEU A 150 -2.78 -17.21 -1.65
N TYR A 151 -3.80 -17.21 -2.51
CA TYR A 151 -4.67 -18.35 -2.79
C TYR A 151 -3.95 -19.50 -3.49
N ILE A 152 -3.11 -19.16 -4.48
CA ILE A 152 -2.22 -20.07 -5.19
C ILE A 152 -0.81 -19.84 -4.70
N ALA A 153 -0.18 -20.88 -4.15
CA ALA A 153 1.23 -20.87 -3.79
C ALA A 153 1.77 -22.30 -3.66
N SER A 154 3.04 -22.50 -4.03
CA SER A 154 3.76 -23.74 -3.76
C SER A 154 4.12 -23.89 -2.28
N ASP A 155 4.37 -25.13 -1.86
CA ASP A 155 4.84 -25.43 -0.49
C ASP A 155 6.12 -24.68 -0.16
N ASP A 156 7.02 -24.54 -1.13
CA ASP A 156 8.28 -23.83 -0.96
C ASP A 156 8.07 -22.36 -0.58
N VAL A 157 7.11 -21.67 -1.21
CA VAL A 157 6.78 -20.28 -0.86
C VAL A 157 6.20 -20.20 0.55
N LEU A 158 5.27 -21.09 0.89
CA LEU A 158 4.63 -21.13 2.21
C LEU A 158 5.64 -21.46 3.33
N ASN A 159 6.58 -22.35 3.05
CA ASN A 159 7.68 -22.70 3.96
C ASN A 159 8.67 -21.54 4.12
N LYS A 160 9.00 -20.81 3.03
CA LYS A 160 9.82 -19.59 3.10
C LYS A 160 9.17 -18.51 3.96
N ILE A 161 7.86 -18.30 3.84
CA ILE A 161 7.12 -17.37 4.70
C ILE A 161 7.23 -17.80 6.16
N SER A 162 6.98 -19.08 6.46
CA SER A 162 7.10 -19.61 7.82
C SER A 162 8.51 -19.43 8.37
N LYS A 163 9.54 -19.66 7.55
CA LYS A 163 10.94 -19.49 7.94
C LYS A 163 11.32 -18.02 8.17
N TYR A 164 10.81 -17.12 7.34
CA TYR A 164 10.97 -15.69 7.50
C TYR A 164 10.41 -15.22 8.86
N VAL A 165 9.19 -15.65 9.20
CA VAL A 165 8.60 -15.34 10.52
C VAL A 165 9.43 -15.94 11.65
N GLU A 166 9.81 -17.22 11.54
CA GLU A 166 10.65 -17.89 12.55
C GLU A 166 11.95 -17.12 12.84
N ASN A 167 12.54 -16.52 11.81
CA ASN A 167 13.81 -15.79 11.89
C ASN A 167 13.68 -14.36 12.42
N GLY A 168 12.46 -13.83 12.65
CA GLY A 168 12.24 -12.47 13.16
C GLY A 168 11.39 -11.58 12.28
N GLY A 169 10.95 -12.09 11.12
CA GLY A 169 10.08 -11.35 10.21
C GLY A 169 8.66 -11.17 10.76
N HIS A 170 8.04 -10.05 10.42
CA HIS A 170 6.63 -9.79 10.72
C HIS A 170 5.78 -10.01 9.47
N VAL A 171 4.63 -10.67 9.61
CA VAL A 171 3.67 -10.91 8.52
C VAL A 171 2.27 -10.44 8.91
N ILE A 172 1.61 -9.74 8.00
CA ILE A 172 0.14 -9.58 8.00
C ILE A 172 -0.39 -10.36 6.80
N MET A 173 -1.24 -11.34 7.05
CA MET A 173 -1.78 -12.23 6.03
C MET A 173 -3.31 -12.24 6.04
N GLN A 174 -3.92 -12.35 4.87
CA GLN A 174 -5.37 -12.45 4.73
C GLN A 174 -5.85 -13.87 4.45
N PHE A 175 -7.13 -14.08 4.74
CA PHE A 175 -7.96 -15.24 4.40
C PHE A 175 -7.66 -15.81 3.02
N LYS A 176 -7.99 -17.09 2.82
CA LYS A 176 -7.71 -17.87 1.59
C LYS A 176 -6.22 -18.08 1.29
N SER A 177 -5.29 -17.62 2.12
CA SER A 177 -3.87 -17.88 1.92
C SER A 177 -3.50 -19.34 2.21
N GLY A 178 -2.70 -19.95 1.33
CA GLY A 178 -2.27 -21.34 1.47
C GLY A 178 -3.39 -22.37 1.23
N PHE A 179 -4.43 -21.99 0.49
CA PHE A 179 -5.59 -22.85 0.23
C PHE A 179 -5.35 -23.86 -0.90
N CYS A 180 -4.77 -23.40 -2.02
CA CYS A 180 -4.40 -24.24 -3.15
C CYS A 180 -2.88 -24.37 -3.29
N ASP A 181 -2.44 -25.41 -3.99
CA ASP A 181 -1.08 -25.54 -4.50
C ASP A 181 -0.86 -24.72 -5.79
N GLU A 182 0.34 -24.78 -6.35
CA GLU A 182 0.72 -24.09 -7.59
C GLU A 182 -0.07 -24.51 -8.83
N ASN A 183 -0.78 -25.65 -8.78
CA ASN A 183 -1.64 -26.15 -9.86
C ASN A 183 -3.11 -25.80 -9.63
N SER A 184 -3.41 -24.91 -8.67
CA SER A 184 -4.78 -24.57 -8.27
C SER A 184 -5.59 -25.74 -7.71
N MET A 185 -4.93 -26.79 -7.21
CA MET A 185 -5.58 -27.89 -6.54
C MET A 185 -5.74 -27.56 -5.05
N VAL A 186 -6.97 -27.69 -4.53
CA VAL A 186 -7.25 -27.48 -3.10
C VAL A 186 -6.52 -28.52 -2.27
N ARG A 187 -5.67 -28.05 -1.36
CA ARG A 187 -4.78 -28.93 -0.59
C ARG A 187 -5.58 -29.92 0.25
N PRO A 188 -5.34 -31.24 0.17
CA PRO A 188 -6.09 -32.25 0.91
C PRO A 188 -5.56 -32.40 2.34
N MET A 189 -5.51 -31.29 3.09
CA MET A 189 -5.04 -31.22 4.47
C MET A 189 -5.72 -30.07 5.22
N LEU A 190 -5.52 -29.98 6.53
CA LEU A 190 -6.05 -28.87 7.33
C LEU A 190 -5.48 -27.53 6.84
N ALA A 191 -6.35 -26.60 6.49
CA ALA A 191 -5.98 -25.24 6.07
C ALA A 191 -5.43 -24.42 7.26
N PRO A 192 -4.45 -23.51 7.07
CA PRO A 192 -3.84 -23.07 5.79
C PRO A 192 -2.62 -23.92 5.36
N GLY A 193 -2.70 -25.25 5.55
CA GLY A 193 -1.71 -26.20 5.04
C GLY A 193 -0.33 -26.01 5.68
N PRO A 194 0.75 -25.89 4.89
CA PRO A 194 2.10 -25.68 5.41
C PRO A 194 2.26 -24.49 6.37
N LEU A 195 1.37 -23.48 6.28
CA LEU A 195 1.40 -22.32 7.17
C LEU A 195 0.84 -22.59 8.57
N ARG A 196 0.15 -23.71 8.83
CA ARG A 196 -0.58 -23.97 10.09
C ARG A 196 0.25 -23.67 11.34
N LYS A 197 1.51 -24.12 11.40
CA LYS A 197 2.39 -23.89 12.56
C LYS A 197 2.73 -22.42 12.75
N ALA A 198 3.05 -21.71 11.66
CA ALA A 198 3.37 -20.29 11.71
C ALA A 198 2.13 -19.45 12.04
N CYS A 199 0.97 -19.80 11.48
CA CYS A 199 -0.32 -19.19 11.76
C CYS A 199 -0.83 -19.49 13.18
N GLY A 200 -0.49 -20.64 13.75
CA GLY A 200 -0.91 -21.06 15.08
C GLY A 200 -2.40 -21.42 15.20
N PHE A 201 -3.05 -21.75 14.08
CA PHE A 201 -4.44 -22.19 14.02
C PHE A 201 -4.64 -23.11 12.81
N TYR A 202 -5.77 -23.82 12.79
CA TYR A 202 -6.31 -24.40 11.57
C TYR A 202 -7.77 -23.99 11.35
N TYR A 203 -8.33 -24.26 10.18
CA TYR A 203 -9.77 -24.14 9.93
C TYR A 203 -10.24 -25.18 8.93
N GLN A 204 -11.55 -25.43 8.91
CA GLN A 204 -12.21 -26.39 8.01
C GLN A 204 -13.45 -25.81 7.33
N GLU A 205 -13.96 -24.70 7.87
CA GLU A 205 -15.20 -24.09 7.44
C GLU A 205 -14.99 -22.59 7.23
N PHE A 206 -15.81 -22.04 6.33
CA PHE A 206 -15.87 -20.62 6.05
C PHE A 206 -17.27 -20.25 5.54
N SER A 207 -17.60 -18.96 5.56
CA SER A 207 -18.85 -18.44 5.01
C SER A 207 -18.62 -17.16 4.24
N ASN A 208 -19.51 -16.90 3.27
CA ASN A 208 -19.63 -15.60 2.65
C ASN A 208 -20.46 -14.70 3.56
N ILE A 209 -19.95 -13.52 3.88
CA ILE A 209 -20.67 -12.51 4.65
C ILE A 209 -20.78 -11.24 3.83
N ARG A 210 -21.90 -10.52 3.92
CA ARG A 210 -21.96 -9.18 3.33
C ARG A 210 -21.24 -8.18 4.23
N GLU A 211 -21.62 -8.18 5.50
CA GLU A 211 -21.10 -7.29 6.52
C GLU A 211 -21.42 -7.87 7.89
N LEU A 212 -20.44 -7.84 8.79
CA LEU A 212 -20.56 -8.09 10.23
C LEU A 212 -19.79 -7.00 10.99
N THR A 213 -19.95 -6.94 12.30
CA THR A 213 -19.12 -6.14 13.22
C THR A 213 -18.12 -7.04 13.95
N LEU A 214 -17.05 -6.46 14.50
CA LEU A 214 -16.18 -7.15 15.44
C LEU A 214 -16.67 -6.91 16.87
N LYS A 215 -16.80 -7.98 17.65
CA LYS A 215 -17.34 -7.93 19.00
C LYS A 215 -16.51 -7.00 19.89
N ASP A 216 -17.18 -6.12 20.64
CA ASP A 216 -16.59 -5.17 21.59
C ASP A 216 -15.64 -4.11 20.97
N ASN A 217 -15.61 -3.96 19.65
CA ASN A 217 -14.80 -2.96 18.92
C ASN A 217 -13.32 -2.91 19.42
N PRO A 218 -12.55 -4.00 19.26
CA PRO A 218 -11.25 -4.15 19.91
C PRO A 218 -10.20 -3.11 19.44
N PHE A 219 -10.41 -2.52 18.25
CA PHE A 219 -9.53 -1.51 17.67
C PHE A 219 -9.97 -0.06 17.97
N LYS A 220 -11.06 0.13 18.71
CA LYS A 220 -11.57 1.44 19.14
C LYS A 220 -11.76 2.43 17.98
N VAL A 221 -12.27 1.94 16.85
CA VAL A 221 -12.63 2.77 15.70
C VAL A 221 -14.04 3.32 15.87
N GLU A 222 -14.47 4.26 15.02
CA GLU A 222 -15.88 4.68 15.00
C GLU A 222 -16.80 3.47 14.75
N GLU A 223 -18.01 3.48 15.31
CA GLU A 223 -18.96 2.36 15.21
C GLU A 223 -19.24 1.96 13.75
N LYS A 224 -19.38 2.95 12.86
CA LYS A 224 -19.59 2.74 11.43
C LYS A 224 -18.41 2.06 10.73
N ALA A 225 -17.21 2.18 11.30
CA ALA A 225 -15.96 1.63 10.78
C ALA A 225 -15.60 0.28 11.43
N ASN A 226 -16.28 -0.15 12.48
CA ASN A 226 -16.02 -1.45 13.11
C ASN A 226 -16.63 -2.60 12.30
N LYS A 227 -16.00 -2.97 11.18
CA LYS A 227 -16.62 -3.83 10.17
C LYS A 227 -15.71 -4.96 9.68
N ALA A 228 -16.34 -6.11 9.43
CA ALA A 228 -15.79 -7.29 8.77
C ALA A 228 -16.66 -7.62 7.54
N TYR A 229 -16.05 -7.94 6.41
CA TYR A 229 -16.73 -8.07 5.12
C TYR A 229 -16.31 -9.33 4.34
N ASP A 230 -17.14 -9.63 3.34
CA ASP A 230 -16.97 -10.59 2.23
C ASP A 230 -16.82 -12.06 2.62
N TRP A 231 -15.92 -12.37 3.55
CA TRP A 231 -15.50 -13.72 3.89
C TRP A 231 -15.33 -13.88 5.40
N ALA A 232 -15.61 -15.06 5.93
CA ALA A 232 -15.38 -15.40 7.33
C ALA A 232 -14.85 -16.82 7.46
N GLU A 233 -13.58 -16.98 7.78
CA GLU A 233 -12.97 -18.29 8.10
C GLU A 233 -13.19 -18.64 9.58
N TYR A 234 -13.56 -19.90 9.85
CA TYR A 234 -13.82 -20.37 11.21
C TYR A 234 -12.52 -20.86 11.85
N LEU A 235 -11.68 -19.91 12.23
CA LEU A 235 -10.35 -20.18 12.78
C LEU A 235 -10.45 -20.93 14.11
N ILE A 236 -9.65 -21.98 14.28
CA ILE A 236 -9.54 -22.77 15.51
C ILE A 236 -8.10 -22.62 16.03
N PRO A 237 -7.88 -21.73 17.01
CA PRO A 237 -6.53 -21.46 17.52
C PRO A 237 -5.89 -22.67 18.19
N GLU A 238 -4.59 -22.82 17.99
CA GLU A 238 -3.72 -23.77 18.69
C GLU A 238 -2.71 -23.02 19.56
N THR A 239 -1.87 -22.19 18.93
CA THR A 239 -0.92 -21.29 19.62
C THR A 239 -1.22 -19.82 19.37
N ALA A 240 -2.02 -19.51 18.34
CA ALA A 240 -2.38 -18.16 18.00
C ALA A 240 -3.25 -17.53 19.09
N LYS A 241 -3.01 -16.26 19.37
CA LYS A 241 -3.84 -15.44 20.24
C LYS A 241 -4.92 -14.73 19.41
N PRO A 242 -6.22 -14.89 19.75
CA PRO A 242 -7.28 -14.07 19.20
C PRO A 242 -7.09 -12.58 19.50
N LEU A 243 -7.23 -11.74 18.47
CA LEU A 243 -7.26 -10.27 18.60
C LEU A 243 -8.67 -9.69 18.44
N ALA A 244 -9.50 -10.32 17.63
CA ALA A 244 -10.88 -9.91 17.41
C ALA A 244 -11.77 -11.12 17.12
N TRP A 245 -13.04 -11.00 17.47
CA TRP A 245 -14.07 -12.02 17.28
C TRP A 245 -15.19 -11.46 16.41
N TYR A 246 -15.83 -12.31 15.60
CA TYR A 246 -17.05 -11.92 14.90
C TYR A 246 -18.16 -11.62 15.91
N ASP A 247 -18.91 -10.55 15.68
CA ASP A 247 -20.14 -10.28 16.43
C ASP A 247 -21.32 -10.95 15.70
N HIS A 248 -21.50 -12.25 15.98
CA HIS A 248 -22.55 -13.04 15.35
C HIS A 248 -22.97 -14.22 16.23
N GLN A 249 -24.27 -14.51 16.29
CA GLN A 249 -24.83 -15.56 17.16
C GLN A 249 -24.28 -16.96 16.91
N TYR A 250 -23.87 -17.28 15.67
CA TYR A 250 -23.36 -18.61 15.29
C TYR A 250 -21.84 -18.66 15.13
N PHE A 251 -21.23 -17.56 14.67
CA PHE A 251 -19.80 -17.53 14.29
C PHE A 251 -18.94 -16.81 15.31
N GLY A 252 -19.53 -16.15 16.32
CA GLY A 252 -18.79 -15.39 17.34
C GLY A 252 -17.92 -16.23 18.28
N LYS A 253 -17.98 -17.56 18.18
CA LYS A 253 -17.04 -18.49 18.81
C LYS A 253 -15.75 -18.71 18.00
N TYR A 254 -15.63 -18.12 16.82
CA TYR A 254 -14.41 -18.17 16.00
C TYR A 254 -13.81 -16.76 15.90
N PRO A 255 -12.48 -16.61 16.08
CA PRO A 255 -11.85 -15.32 15.96
C PRO A 255 -11.75 -14.89 14.50
N ALA A 256 -11.99 -13.61 14.25
CA ALA A 256 -11.86 -12.99 12.93
C ALA A 256 -10.41 -12.62 12.63
N ILE A 257 -9.64 -12.26 13.67
CA ILE A 257 -8.24 -11.86 13.54
C ILE A 257 -7.46 -12.56 14.65
N THR A 258 -6.33 -13.16 14.29
CA THR A 258 -5.41 -13.80 15.23
C THR A 258 -3.99 -13.29 15.03
N ILE A 259 -3.15 -13.46 16.05
CA ILE A 259 -1.71 -13.24 15.94
C ILE A 259 -0.98 -14.40 16.62
N ASN A 260 0.07 -14.91 15.98
CA ASN A 260 0.91 -15.95 16.54
C ASN A 260 2.36 -15.46 16.61
N ASN A 261 3.00 -15.63 17.77
CA ASN A 261 4.44 -15.45 17.88
C ASN A 261 5.09 -16.76 17.45
N PHE A 262 5.87 -16.74 16.38
CA PHE A 262 6.48 -17.94 15.81
C PHE A 262 7.98 -17.70 15.63
N GLY A 263 8.80 -18.45 16.37
CA GLY A 263 10.23 -18.17 16.49
C GLY A 263 10.46 -16.78 17.08
N LYS A 264 11.16 -15.91 16.33
CA LYS A 264 11.49 -14.55 16.75
C LYS A 264 10.55 -13.47 16.20
N GLY A 265 9.64 -13.84 15.29
CA GLY A 265 8.74 -12.91 14.60
C GLY A 265 7.28 -13.18 14.92
N THR A 266 6.40 -12.58 14.11
CA THR A 266 4.94 -12.66 14.27
C THR A 266 4.24 -12.93 12.95
N LEU A 267 3.12 -13.66 13.02
CA LEU A 267 2.17 -13.79 11.93
C LEU A 267 0.79 -13.36 12.42
N LEU A 268 0.33 -12.20 11.94
CA LEU A 268 -1.02 -11.69 12.12
C LEU A 268 -1.88 -12.14 10.94
N TYR A 269 -2.99 -12.80 11.22
CA TYR A 269 -3.88 -13.36 10.21
C TYR A 269 -5.29 -12.76 10.30
N GLN A 270 -5.84 -12.36 9.17
CA GLN A 270 -7.18 -11.81 9.02
C GLN A 270 -8.08 -12.84 8.30
N GLY A 271 -8.99 -13.48 9.02
CA GLY A 271 -9.97 -14.43 8.48
C GLY A 271 -11.12 -13.80 7.68
N CYS A 272 -11.10 -12.47 7.52
CA CYS A 272 -12.07 -11.66 6.77
C CYS A 272 -11.40 -10.41 6.19
N ALA A 273 -12.07 -9.71 5.27
CA ALA A 273 -11.75 -8.33 4.96
C ALA A 273 -12.24 -7.40 6.09
N VAL A 274 -11.60 -6.24 6.26
CA VAL A 274 -11.93 -5.26 7.31
C VAL A 274 -11.96 -3.85 6.74
N SER A 275 -12.49 -2.88 7.50
CA SER A 275 -12.48 -1.47 7.12
C SER A 275 -11.07 -0.89 7.02
N ASP A 276 -10.93 0.26 6.33
CA ASP A 276 -9.66 0.98 6.24
C ASP A 276 -9.12 1.37 7.63
N GLU A 277 -10.01 1.76 8.55
CA GLU A 277 -9.65 2.20 9.90
C GLU A 277 -9.12 1.03 10.75
N ILE A 278 -9.73 -0.15 10.66
CA ILE A 278 -9.19 -1.35 11.32
C ILE A 278 -7.86 -1.75 10.66
N GLN A 279 -7.80 -1.72 9.33
CA GLN A 279 -6.60 -2.08 8.58
C GLN A 279 -5.40 -1.18 8.93
N GLU A 280 -5.66 0.11 9.12
CA GLU A 280 -4.69 1.10 9.61
C GLU A 280 -4.18 0.75 11.02
N LYS A 281 -5.09 0.44 11.97
CA LYS A 281 -4.68 0.03 13.32
C LYS A 281 -3.81 -1.23 13.30
N LEU A 282 -4.18 -2.23 12.50
CA LEU A 282 -3.42 -3.48 12.38
C LEU A 282 -2.02 -3.23 11.82
N ILE A 283 -1.89 -2.45 10.74
CA ILE A 283 -0.59 -2.10 10.15
C ILE A 283 0.27 -1.33 11.15
N LEU A 284 -0.27 -0.25 11.74
CA LEU A 284 0.52 0.61 12.63
C LEU A 284 0.93 -0.11 13.92
N GLN A 285 0.13 -1.04 14.43
CA GLN A 285 0.50 -1.89 15.57
C GLN A 285 1.58 -2.91 15.19
N GLU A 286 1.53 -3.47 13.98
CA GLU A 286 2.57 -4.40 13.54
C GLU A 286 3.89 -3.70 13.24
N MET A 287 3.85 -2.50 12.66
CA MET A 287 5.03 -1.64 12.50
C MET A 287 5.66 -1.26 13.84
N ASP A 288 4.85 -1.06 14.88
CA ASP A 288 5.32 -0.83 16.24
C ASP A 288 6.08 -2.04 16.78
N ARG A 289 5.50 -3.24 16.61
CA ARG A 289 6.11 -4.52 16.99
C ARG A 289 7.42 -4.79 16.25
N ALA A 290 7.46 -4.48 14.95
CA ALA A 290 8.65 -4.61 14.11
C ALA A 290 9.70 -3.51 14.37
N GLY A 291 9.37 -2.46 15.14
CA GLY A 291 10.30 -1.37 15.45
C GLY A 291 10.63 -0.47 14.25
N ILE A 292 9.74 -0.38 13.26
CA ILE A 292 9.99 0.33 11.99
C ILE A 292 9.21 1.65 11.82
N LYS A 293 8.63 2.17 12.90
CA LYS A 293 8.04 3.51 12.88
C LYS A 293 9.12 4.58 12.82
N THR A 294 8.85 5.61 12.04
CA THR A 294 9.72 6.78 11.86
C THR A 294 8.96 8.06 12.16
N VAL A 295 9.67 9.20 12.17
CA VAL A 295 9.05 10.53 12.33
C VAL A 295 8.06 10.88 11.21
N ASP A 296 8.16 10.23 10.05
CA ASP A 296 7.30 10.48 8.88
C ASP A 296 5.86 10.06 9.13
N GLN A 297 5.64 9.06 10.02
CA GLN A 297 4.31 8.63 10.45
C GLN A 297 3.59 9.67 11.32
N ASN A 298 4.25 10.77 11.72
CA ASN A 298 3.56 11.90 12.37
C ASN A 298 2.78 12.75 11.37
N LEU A 299 3.14 12.69 10.08
CA LEU A 299 2.35 13.26 9.00
C LEU A 299 1.30 12.24 8.54
N HIS A 300 0.13 12.73 8.21
CA HIS A 300 -0.97 11.92 7.71
C HIS A 300 -1.66 12.61 6.54
N TRP A 301 -2.38 11.80 5.76
CA TRP A 301 -3.22 12.29 4.67
C TRP A 301 -4.03 13.55 5.07
N PRO A 302 -4.03 14.62 4.24
CA PRO A 302 -3.57 14.69 2.85
C PRO A 302 -2.08 15.07 2.66
N LEU A 303 -1.30 15.17 3.74
CA LEU A 303 0.14 15.39 3.66
C LEU A 303 0.86 14.06 3.50
N VAL A 304 1.53 13.90 2.36
CA VAL A 304 2.29 12.68 2.04
C VAL A 304 3.77 13.01 1.94
N THR A 305 4.63 12.12 2.42
CA THR A 305 6.08 12.23 2.28
C THR A 305 6.69 10.98 1.64
N LYS A 306 7.77 11.21 0.89
CA LYS A 306 8.63 10.17 0.30
C LYS A 306 10.07 10.62 0.45
N SER A 307 10.98 9.66 0.57
CA SER A 307 12.39 10.00 0.62
C SER A 307 13.28 8.94 -0.02
N GLY A 308 14.47 9.35 -0.42
CA GLY A 308 15.49 8.48 -0.97
C GLY A 308 16.86 9.14 -0.95
N VAL A 309 17.89 8.41 -1.36
CA VAL A 309 19.27 8.90 -1.42
C VAL A 309 19.65 9.11 -2.88
N ASN A 310 20.10 10.31 -3.23
CA ASN A 310 20.54 10.62 -4.60
C ASN A 310 21.98 10.15 -4.86
N ASP A 311 22.47 10.34 -6.10
CA ASP A 311 23.83 9.93 -6.50
C ASP A 311 24.95 10.65 -5.73
N ALA A 312 24.67 11.82 -5.15
CA ALA A 312 25.61 12.53 -4.29
C ALA A 312 25.64 11.98 -2.84
N GLY A 313 24.89 10.91 -2.55
CA GLY A 313 24.76 10.34 -1.22
C GLY A 313 23.90 11.17 -0.27
N LYS A 314 23.19 12.18 -0.77
CA LYS A 314 22.34 13.07 0.04
C LYS A 314 20.92 12.53 0.11
N LYS A 315 20.31 12.65 1.29
CA LYS A 315 18.90 12.31 1.49
C LYS A 315 18.04 13.42 0.89
N VAL A 316 17.09 13.04 0.05
CA VAL A 316 16.10 13.93 -0.56
C VAL A 316 14.73 13.57 -0.01
N HIS A 317 14.01 14.58 0.48
CA HIS A 317 12.69 14.46 1.07
C HIS A 317 11.68 15.22 0.22
N TYR A 318 10.60 14.54 -0.16
CA TYR A 318 9.47 15.12 -0.86
C TYR A 318 8.31 15.25 0.13
N TYR A 319 7.61 16.39 0.08
CA TYR A 319 6.38 16.61 0.83
C TYR A 319 5.30 17.06 -0.15
N TYR A 320 4.19 16.34 -0.18
CA TYR A 320 3.07 16.58 -1.08
C TYR A 320 1.85 17.01 -0.26
N ASN A 321 1.10 17.98 -0.77
CA ASN A 321 -0.21 18.31 -0.26
C ASN A 321 -1.28 17.90 -1.27
N TYR A 322 -1.93 16.76 -1.04
CA TYR A 322 -3.00 16.26 -1.91
C TYR A 322 -4.38 16.84 -1.51
N SER A 323 -4.44 18.17 -1.34
CA SER A 323 -5.67 18.87 -0.98
C SER A 323 -5.78 20.25 -1.62
N SER A 324 -7.00 20.78 -1.63
CA SER A 324 -7.30 22.14 -2.09
C SER A 324 -7.05 23.23 -1.03
N GLN A 325 -6.54 22.86 0.15
CA GLN A 325 -6.26 23.79 1.24
C GLN A 325 -4.77 23.99 1.44
N LYS A 326 -4.36 25.15 1.94
CA LYS A 326 -2.99 25.33 2.42
C LYS A 326 -2.76 24.43 3.64
N ALA A 327 -1.55 23.93 3.78
CA ALA A 327 -1.13 23.16 4.94
C ALA A 327 0.24 23.64 5.43
N SER A 328 0.59 23.23 6.64
CA SER A 328 1.88 23.49 7.25
C SER A 328 2.41 22.23 7.92
N LEU A 329 3.72 22.05 7.89
CA LEU A 329 4.42 20.95 8.56
C LEU A 329 5.70 21.46 9.22
N ALA A 330 6.09 20.85 10.33
CA ALA A 330 7.40 21.04 10.93
C ALA A 330 8.39 20.06 10.28
N TYR A 331 9.48 20.56 9.70
CA TYR A 331 10.46 19.74 9.01
C TYR A 331 11.26 18.88 10.00
N PRO A 332 11.11 17.54 10.03
CA PRO A 332 11.62 16.72 11.14
C PRO A 332 13.04 16.20 10.94
N HIS A 333 13.70 16.49 9.81
CA HIS A 333 15.00 15.93 9.45
C HIS A 333 16.15 16.93 9.62
N LYS A 334 17.36 16.52 9.20
CA LYS A 334 18.56 17.35 9.27
C LYS A 334 18.43 18.57 8.36
N ALA A 335 19.06 19.67 8.74
CA ALA A 335 19.04 20.89 7.94
C ALA A 335 19.46 20.62 6.48
N GLY A 336 18.80 21.33 5.56
CA GLY A 336 18.94 21.12 4.13
C GLY A 336 18.56 22.36 3.33
N THR A 337 18.37 22.17 2.03
CA THR A 337 17.93 23.21 1.10
C THR A 337 16.63 22.79 0.41
N GLU A 338 15.60 23.63 0.50
CA GLU A 338 14.39 23.49 -0.32
C GLU A 338 14.73 23.89 -1.76
N LEU A 339 14.68 22.92 -2.69
CA LEU A 339 15.27 23.02 -4.01
C LEU A 339 14.52 23.96 -4.96
N VAL A 340 13.21 24.17 -4.76
CA VAL A 340 12.39 24.99 -5.64
C VAL A 340 12.65 26.48 -5.39
N ALA A 341 12.64 26.90 -4.13
CA ALA A 341 12.90 28.26 -3.68
C ALA A 341 14.39 28.56 -3.44
N GLY A 342 15.24 27.53 -3.36
CA GLY A 342 16.67 27.66 -3.06
C GLY A 342 16.95 28.18 -1.64
N LYS A 343 16.07 27.88 -0.68
CA LYS A 343 16.15 28.40 0.69
C LYS A 343 16.68 27.32 1.65
N ALA A 344 17.53 27.73 2.58
CA ALA A 344 17.94 26.86 3.68
C ALA A 344 16.74 26.55 4.60
N VAL A 345 16.65 25.30 5.03
CA VAL A 345 15.62 24.79 5.95
C VAL A 345 16.34 24.19 7.16
N ALA A 346 16.03 24.69 8.35
CA ALA A 346 16.54 24.11 9.60
C ALA A 346 15.63 22.98 10.09
N SER A 347 16.19 22.05 10.86
CA SER A 347 15.38 21.05 11.58
C SER A 347 14.37 21.75 12.50
N GLY A 348 13.13 21.28 12.49
CA GLY A 348 12.00 21.88 13.22
C GLY A 348 11.41 23.15 12.59
N ALA A 349 11.95 23.63 11.46
CA ALA A 349 11.39 24.80 10.78
C ALA A 349 9.96 24.52 10.28
N SER A 350 9.06 25.50 10.47
CA SER A 350 7.72 25.45 9.88
C SER A 350 7.80 25.73 8.39
N MET A 351 7.24 24.82 7.59
CA MET A 351 7.14 24.94 6.13
C MET A 351 5.67 25.01 5.74
N GLU A 352 5.30 26.04 4.97
CA GLU A 352 3.98 26.12 4.35
C GLU A 352 4.01 25.41 2.99
N ILE A 353 2.94 24.67 2.69
CA ILE A 353 2.75 24.00 1.41
C ILE A 353 1.39 24.40 0.82
N GLY A 354 1.42 24.89 -0.41
CA GLY A 354 0.21 25.33 -1.12
C GLY A 354 -0.73 24.16 -1.46
N PRO A 355 -1.98 24.45 -1.86
CA PRO A 355 -2.88 23.46 -2.44
C PRO A 355 -2.23 22.74 -3.62
N TRP A 356 -2.32 21.41 -3.68
CA TRP A 356 -1.76 20.59 -4.76
C TRP A 356 -0.26 20.83 -5.02
N ASP A 357 0.49 21.31 -4.03
CA ASP A 357 1.90 21.67 -4.20
C ASP A 357 2.85 20.57 -3.68
N VAL A 358 4.14 20.73 -3.96
CA VAL A 358 5.21 19.86 -3.49
C VAL A 358 6.44 20.66 -3.09
N LEU A 359 6.98 20.33 -1.91
CA LEU A 359 8.26 20.81 -1.39
C LEU A 359 9.30 19.70 -1.52
N ILE A 360 10.53 20.06 -1.90
CA ILE A 360 11.62 19.09 -2.08
C ILE A 360 12.84 19.59 -1.32
N VAL A 361 13.26 18.87 -0.29
CA VAL A 361 14.40 19.25 0.56
C VAL A 361 15.52 18.25 0.40
N GLU A 362 16.71 18.72 -0.02
CA GLU A 362 17.95 17.94 0.00
C GLU A 362 18.72 18.26 1.29
N GLU A 363 19.06 17.24 2.08
CA GLU A 363 19.89 17.42 3.28
C GLU A 363 21.29 17.94 2.94
N ASN A 364 21.87 18.74 3.84
CA ASN A 364 23.19 19.36 3.66
C ASN A 364 24.33 18.36 3.54
#